data_AF-A0A2D8KDZ5-F1
#
_entry.id   AF-A0A2D8KDZ5-F1
#
_cell.length_a   1.000
_cell.length_b   1.000
_cell.length_c   1.000
_cell.angle_alpha   90.00
_cell.angle_beta   90.00
_cell.angle_gamma   90.00
#
_symmetry.space_group_name_H-M   'P 1'
#
loop_
_entity.id
_entity.type
_entity.pdbx_description
1 polymer ?
#
loop_
_entity_poly.entity_id
_entity_poly.type
_entity_poly.pdbx_seq_one_letter_code
_entity_poly.pdbx_strand_id
1 'polypeptide(L)'
;MSNIDEKLKTIKDEFSIFSDPRDKYVYLVDLAKMSNGISKEEQIEQNRIHGCTSQAWIIRELKGINYYFKTDSDAMIVKGLLSLIERSFNGHSSDEIREIDGSKFLEAVGLDRAISSQRTNGFSSAINKIQKDMLD
;
A
#
# COMPACT_ATOMS: atom_id res chain seq x y z
N MET A 1 5.19 11.46 17.25
CA MET A 1 4.34 10.60 16.40
C MET A 1 4.95 10.66 15.02
N SER A 2 5.27 9.51 14.42
CA SER A 2 5.76 9.48 13.05
C SER A 2 4.73 10.13 12.14
N ASN A 3 5.16 10.98 11.19
CA ASN A 3 4.25 11.64 10.24
C ASN A 3 3.47 10.59 9.39
N ILE A 4 3.96 9.34 9.33
CA ILE A 4 3.20 8.22 8.76
C ILE A 4 1.87 7.97 9.50
N ASP A 5 1.83 8.04 10.83
CA ASP A 5 0.57 7.87 11.58
C ASP A 5 -0.43 8.99 11.27
N GLU A 6 0.04 10.22 11.01
CA GLU A 6 -0.82 11.34 10.60
C GLU A 6 -1.40 11.12 9.20
N LYS A 7 -0.59 10.59 8.27
CA LYS A 7 -1.05 10.18 6.93
C LYS A 7 -2.08 9.05 7.01
N LEU A 8 -1.85 8.03 7.85
CA LEU A 8 -2.80 6.94 8.09
C LEU A 8 -4.10 7.45 8.72
N LYS A 9 -4.02 8.41 9.64
CA LYS A 9 -5.20 9.07 10.19
C LYS A 9 -5.98 9.83 9.11
N THR A 10 -5.29 10.55 8.22
CA THR A 10 -5.93 11.26 7.10
C THR A 10 -6.65 10.29 6.18
N ILE A 11 -6.01 9.17 5.82
CA ILE A 11 -6.64 8.09 5.05
C ILE A 11 -7.86 7.54 5.79
N LYS A 12 -7.76 7.32 7.10
CA LYS A 12 -8.89 6.86 7.92
C LYS A 12 -10.06 7.83 7.88
N ASP A 13 -9.79 9.11 8.03
CA ASP A 13 -10.80 10.16 8.00
C ASP A 13 -11.49 10.21 6.62
N GLU A 14 -10.74 10.09 5.52
CA GLU A 14 -11.28 9.98 4.14
C GLU A 14 -12.24 8.79 3.99
N PHE A 15 -11.83 7.60 4.44
CA PHE A 15 -12.65 6.40 4.35
C PHE A 15 -13.84 6.41 5.32
N SER A 16 -13.76 7.15 6.43
CA SER A 16 -14.82 7.24 7.44
C SER A 16 -16.06 7.99 6.96
N ILE A 17 -15.94 8.80 5.90
CA ILE A 17 -17.06 9.50 5.24
C ILE A 17 -18.08 8.48 4.68
N PHE A 18 -17.59 7.30 4.29
CA PHE A 18 -18.41 6.24 3.71
C PHE A 18 -18.94 5.30 4.80
N SER A 19 -20.27 5.25 4.95
CA SER A 19 -20.95 4.32 5.86
C SER A 19 -21.18 2.94 5.24
N ASP A 20 -21.39 2.86 3.92
CA ASP A 20 -21.51 1.58 3.20
C ASP A 20 -20.13 1.03 2.82
N PRO A 21 -19.79 -0.22 3.19
CA PRO A 21 -18.57 -0.89 2.76
C PRO A 21 -18.36 -0.90 1.24
N ARG A 22 -19.43 -0.92 0.45
CA ARG A 22 -19.36 -0.86 -1.02
C ARG A 22 -18.79 0.46 -1.52
N ASP A 23 -19.13 1.57 -0.88
CA ASP A 23 -18.62 2.88 -1.27
C ASP A 23 -17.13 3.01 -0.96
N LYS A 24 -16.67 2.45 0.17
CA LYS A 24 -15.25 2.31 0.49
C LYS A 24 -14.49 1.50 -0.56
N TYR A 25 -15.11 0.44 -1.09
CA TYR A 25 -14.54 -0.34 -2.18
C TYR A 25 -14.43 0.46 -3.48
N VAL A 26 -15.48 1.20 -3.85
CA VAL A 26 -15.45 2.07 -5.02
C VAL A 26 -14.34 3.10 -4.89
N TYR A 27 -14.23 3.74 -3.72
CA TYR A 27 -13.18 4.71 -3.45
C TYR A 27 -11.77 4.09 -3.57
N LEU A 28 -11.57 2.89 -3.04
CA LEU A 28 -10.31 2.15 -3.17
C LEU A 28 -9.97 1.84 -4.64
N VAL A 29 -10.96 1.49 -5.46
CA VAL A 29 -10.78 1.29 -6.91
C VAL A 29 -10.42 2.62 -7.59
N ASP A 30 -11.01 3.73 -7.19
CA ASP A 30 -10.69 5.04 -7.77
C ASP A 30 -9.26 5.48 -7.41
N LEU A 31 -8.80 5.22 -6.18
CA LEU A 31 -7.39 5.37 -5.80
C LEU A 31 -6.47 4.51 -6.68
N ALA A 32 -6.90 3.30 -7.04
CA ALA A 32 -6.14 2.43 -7.94
C ALA A 32 -6.03 3.02 -9.35
N LYS A 33 -7.11 3.63 -9.88
CA LYS A 33 -7.12 4.28 -11.20
C LYS A 33 -6.27 5.55 -11.23
N MET A 34 -6.17 6.25 -10.10
CA MET A 34 -5.36 7.46 -9.96
C MET A 34 -3.87 7.16 -9.72
N SER A 35 -3.51 5.91 -9.39
CA SER A 35 -2.11 5.53 -9.22
C SER A 35 -1.36 5.62 -10.55
N ASN A 36 -0.15 6.18 -10.49
CA ASN A 36 0.76 6.26 -11.62
C ASN A 36 1.22 4.87 -12.09
N GLY A 37 1.10 3.84 -11.23
CA GLY A 37 1.52 2.47 -11.53
C GLY A 37 3.02 2.34 -11.77
N ILE A 38 3.37 1.22 -12.42
CA ILE A 38 4.75 0.89 -12.81
C ILE A 38 4.76 0.66 -14.33
N SER A 39 5.83 1.09 -15.01
CA SER A 39 5.98 0.86 -16.45
C SER A 39 6.06 -0.63 -16.77
N LYS A 40 5.67 -1.05 -17.98
CA LYS A 40 5.68 -2.48 -18.34
C LYS A 40 7.08 -3.09 -18.29
N GLU A 41 8.09 -2.27 -18.58
CA GLU A 41 9.50 -2.64 -18.57
C GLU A 41 10.01 -2.89 -17.14
N GLU A 42 9.39 -2.26 -16.14
CA GLU A 42 9.70 -2.43 -14.73
C GLU A 42 8.85 -3.53 -14.05
N GLN A 43 7.83 -4.07 -14.72
CA GLN A 43 7.03 -5.22 -14.24
C GLN A 43 7.77 -6.56 -14.40
N ILE A 44 9.00 -6.61 -13.88
CA ILE A 44 9.88 -7.77 -13.92
C ILE A 44 9.86 -8.56 -12.60
N GLU A 45 10.32 -9.81 -12.64
CA GLU A 45 10.30 -10.71 -11.48
C GLU A 45 11.06 -10.14 -10.26
N GLN A 46 12.14 -9.37 -10.48
CA GLN A 46 12.90 -8.72 -9.41
C GLN A 46 12.05 -7.75 -8.58
N ASN A 47 11.10 -7.06 -9.23
CA ASN A 47 10.20 -6.10 -8.59
C ASN A 47 8.93 -6.76 -8.07
N ARG A 48 8.77 -8.07 -8.23
CA ARG A 48 7.52 -8.77 -7.91
C ARG A 48 7.33 -8.93 -6.40
N ILE A 49 6.07 -8.76 -5.98
CA ILE A 49 5.59 -9.10 -4.64
C ILE A 49 5.02 -10.51 -4.69
N HIS A 50 5.66 -11.43 -3.98
CA HIS A 50 5.18 -12.80 -3.83
C HIS A 50 4.16 -12.91 -2.70
N GLY A 51 3.28 -13.92 -2.75
CA GLY A 51 2.24 -14.15 -1.74
C GLY A 51 0.87 -13.54 -2.08
N CYS A 52 0.78 -12.75 -3.14
CA CYS A 52 -0.48 -12.30 -3.74
C CYS A 52 -1.03 -13.35 -4.72
N THR A 53 -2.35 -13.57 -4.74
CA THR A 53 -3.01 -14.33 -5.82
C THR A 53 -2.98 -13.56 -7.14
N SER A 54 -3.09 -12.23 -7.05
CA SER A 54 -2.89 -11.28 -8.14
C SER A 54 -1.40 -11.01 -8.36
N GLN A 55 -1.00 -10.61 -9.56
CA GLN A 55 0.35 -10.12 -9.78
C GLN A 55 0.48 -8.71 -9.19
N ALA A 56 1.58 -8.44 -8.50
CA ALA A 56 1.87 -7.13 -7.95
C ALA A 56 3.38 -6.86 -7.99
N TRP A 57 3.73 -5.59 -8.15
CA TRP A 57 5.11 -5.13 -8.27
C TRP A 57 5.34 -3.91 -7.38
N ILE A 58 6.58 -3.73 -6.96
CA ILE A 58 7.05 -2.59 -6.21
C ILE A 58 8.47 -2.23 -6.62
N ILE A 59 8.69 -0.94 -6.82
CA ILE A 59 10.03 -0.36 -7.02
C ILE A 59 10.32 0.63 -5.90
N ARG A 60 11.60 0.77 -5.54
CA ARG A 60 12.08 1.77 -4.58
C ARG A 60 13.02 2.76 -5.24
N GLU A 61 12.98 3.98 -4.76
CA GLU A 61 13.93 5.05 -5.05
C GLU A 61 14.35 5.69 -3.72
N LEU A 62 15.66 5.83 -3.49
CA LEU A 62 16.20 6.50 -2.31
C LEU A 62 16.61 7.94 -2.68
N LYS A 63 16.07 8.93 -1.97
CA LYS A 63 16.44 10.35 -2.13
C LYS A 63 16.96 10.89 -0.81
N GLY A 64 18.28 10.97 -0.69
CA GLY A 64 18.93 11.26 0.58
C GLY A 64 18.70 10.12 1.56
N ILE A 65 18.02 10.39 2.68
CA ILE A 65 17.65 9.38 3.69
C ILE A 65 16.22 8.83 3.50
N ASN A 66 15.46 9.40 2.55
CA ASN A 66 14.03 9.13 2.42
C ASN A 66 13.74 8.17 1.27
N TYR A 67 12.88 7.20 1.55
CA TYR A 67 12.43 6.20 0.60
C TYR A 67 11.17 6.66 -0.14
N TYR A 68 11.11 6.31 -1.41
CA TYR A 68 9.97 6.51 -2.29
C TYR A 68 9.67 5.21 -3.00
N PHE A 69 8.40 4.85 -3.04
CA PHE A 69 7.91 3.64 -3.65
C PHE A 69 6.94 3.98 -4.77
N LYS A 70 6.93 3.13 -5.80
CA LYS A 70 5.82 3.02 -6.75
C LYS A 70 5.38 1.57 -6.76
N THR A 71 4.07 1.35 -6.90
CA THR A 71 3.48 0.03 -6.87
C THR A 71 2.51 -0.17 -8.03
N ASP A 72 2.29 -1.42 -8.41
CA ASP A 72 1.24 -1.78 -9.35
C ASP A 72 0.70 -3.18 -9.07
N SER A 73 -0.50 -3.46 -9.58
CA SER A 73 -1.10 -4.80 -9.55
C SER A 73 -2.12 -4.98 -10.67
N ASP A 74 -2.23 -6.21 -11.17
CA ASP A 74 -3.27 -6.62 -12.13
C ASP A 74 -4.69 -6.68 -11.49
N ALA A 75 -4.79 -6.60 -10.15
CA ALA A 75 -6.05 -6.53 -9.42
C ALA A 75 -6.28 -5.13 -8.83
N MET A 76 -7.36 -4.47 -9.26
CA MET A 76 -7.70 -3.10 -8.86
C MET A 76 -7.74 -2.87 -7.35
N ILE A 77 -8.29 -3.81 -6.58
CA ILE A 77 -8.34 -3.67 -5.11
C ILE A 77 -6.95 -3.77 -4.49
N VAL A 78 -6.10 -4.68 -4.99
CA VAL A 78 -4.72 -4.80 -4.49
C VAL A 78 -3.93 -3.56 -4.88
N LYS A 79 -4.05 -3.08 -6.12
CA LYS A 79 -3.46 -1.82 -6.57
C LYS A 79 -3.91 -0.62 -5.71
N GLY A 80 -5.19 -0.56 -5.35
CA GLY A 80 -5.73 0.46 -4.46
C GLY A 80 -5.15 0.39 -3.05
N LEU A 81 -4.97 -0.82 -2.49
CA LEU A 81 -4.32 -0.96 -1.18
C LEU A 81 -2.83 -0.58 -1.25
N LEU A 82 -2.12 -0.99 -2.30
CA LEU A 82 -0.70 -0.66 -2.48
C LEU A 82 -0.49 0.86 -2.67
N SER A 83 -1.41 1.58 -3.30
CA SER A 83 -1.31 3.04 -3.40
C SER A 83 -1.41 3.74 -2.04
N LEU A 84 -2.05 3.12 -1.03
CA LEU A 84 -2.04 3.63 0.34
C LEU A 84 -0.66 3.48 0.99
N ILE A 85 0.09 2.44 0.64
CA ILE A 85 1.49 2.28 1.06
C ILE A 85 2.32 3.42 0.49
N GLU A 86 2.19 3.71 -0.81
CA GLU A 86 2.88 4.84 -1.44
C GLU A 86 2.55 6.16 -0.73
N ARG A 87 1.26 6.45 -0.52
CA ARG A 87 0.81 7.67 0.18
C ARG A 87 1.41 7.78 1.58
N SER A 88 1.50 6.66 2.30
CA SER A 88 1.92 6.64 3.71
C SER A 88 3.44 6.67 3.86
N PHE A 89 4.18 5.86 3.11
CA PHE A 89 5.62 5.64 3.30
C PHE A 89 6.51 6.59 2.48
N ASN A 90 6.02 7.16 1.38
CA ASN A 90 6.86 8.02 0.55
C ASN A 90 7.33 9.27 1.32
N GLY A 91 8.63 9.52 1.26
CA GLY A 91 9.28 10.64 1.95
C GLY A 91 9.71 10.35 3.38
N HIS A 92 9.71 9.09 3.81
CA HIS A 92 10.14 8.69 5.16
C HIS A 92 11.43 7.87 5.15
N SER A 93 12.13 7.91 6.27
CA SER A 93 13.33 7.12 6.53
C SER A 93 13.01 5.65 6.77
N SER A 94 14.04 4.80 6.70
CA SER A 94 13.88 3.37 6.96
C SER A 94 13.41 3.08 8.40
N ASP A 95 13.90 3.84 9.38
CA ASP A 95 13.51 3.70 10.80
C ASP A 95 12.01 4.00 10.98
N GLU A 96 11.53 5.10 10.42
CA GLU A 96 10.10 5.45 10.47
C GLU A 96 9.22 4.38 9.83
N ILE A 97 9.65 3.79 8.70
CA ILE A 97 8.86 2.78 7.97
C ILE A 97 8.83 1.44 8.72
N ARG A 98 9.93 1.04 9.35
CA ARG A 98 10.04 -0.24 10.11
C ARG A 98 9.18 -0.24 11.36
N GLU A 99 8.93 0.91 11.97
CA GLU A 99 8.11 1.04 13.18
C GLU A 99 6.60 0.89 12.93
N ILE A 100 6.15 0.91 11.68
CA ILE A 100 4.72 0.87 11.35
C ILE A 100 4.20 -0.57 11.31
N ASP A 101 3.17 -0.83 12.11
CA ASP A 101 2.37 -2.05 11.99
C ASP A 101 1.50 -1.99 10.73
N GLY A 102 1.66 -2.97 9.85
CA GLY A 102 0.89 -3.09 8.63
C GLY A 102 -0.62 -3.25 8.83
N SER A 103 -1.06 -3.73 10.00
CA SER A 103 -2.49 -3.82 10.35
C SER A 103 -3.18 -2.45 10.30
N LYS A 104 -2.47 -1.37 10.65
CA LYS A 104 -2.99 0.00 10.69
C LYS A 104 -3.54 0.48 9.34
N PHE A 105 -3.01 -0.04 8.23
CA PHE A 105 -3.50 0.31 6.90
C PHE A 105 -4.91 -0.25 6.65
N LEU A 106 -5.16 -1.51 7.02
CA LEU A 106 -6.46 -2.15 6.86
C LEU A 106 -7.49 -1.55 7.82
N GLU A 107 -7.06 -1.20 9.02
CA GLU A 107 -7.88 -0.44 9.98
C GLU A 107 -8.24 0.95 9.45
N ALA A 108 -7.28 1.65 8.81
CA ALA A 108 -7.52 2.98 8.25
C ALA A 108 -8.60 2.93 7.16
N VAL A 109 -8.55 1.95 6.25
CA VAL A 109 -9.63 1.82 5.24
C VAL A 109 -10.94 1.29 5.81
N GLY A 110 -10.93 0.64 6.99
CA GLY A 110 -12.12 0.04 7.60
C GLY A 110 -12.78 -1.00 6.69
N LEU A 111 -11.95 -1.79 6.01
CA LEU A 111 -12.34 -2.87 5.09
C LEU A 111 -11.85 -4.25 5.56
N ASP A 112 -11.31 -4.33 6.78
CA ASP A 112 -10.81 -5.54 7.45
C ASP A 112 -11.77 -6.73 7.38
N ARG A 113 -13.08 -6.48 7.56
CA ARG A 113 -14.13 -7.53 7.51
C ARG A 113 -14.74 -7.73 6.12
N ALA A 114 -14.49 -6.81 5.21
CA ALA A 114 -15.10 -6.82 3.89
C ALA A 114 -14.19 -7.49 2.86
N ILE A 115 -12.87 -7.44 3.05
CA ILE A 115 -11.85 -7.95 2.12
C ILE A 115 -11.59 -9.44 2.39
N SER A 116 -11.46 -10.22 1.31
CA SER A 116 -11.11 -11.64 1.45
C SER A 116 -9.70 -11.83 2.03
N SER A 117 -9.52 -12.91 2.80
CA SER A 117 -8.22 -13.25 3.41
C SER A 117 -7.07 -13.28 2.41
N GLN A 118 -7.30 -13.72 1.17
CA GLN A 118 -6.28 -13.72 0.11
C GLN A 118 -5.77 -12.32 -0.25
N ARG A 119 -6.66 -11.32 -0.31
CA ARG A 119 -6.28 -9.94 -0.67
C ARG A 119 -5.55 -9.27 0.50
N THR A 120 -6.01 -9.52 1.71
CA THR A 120 -5.32 -9.11 2.94
C THR A 120 -3.92 -9.72 3.03
N ASN A 121 -3.76 -11.01 2.72
CA ASN A 121 -2.47 -11.68 2.73
C ASN A 121 -1.51 -11.10 1.69
N GLY A 122 -2.01 -10.81 0.48
CA GLY A 122 -1.20 -10.17 -0.56
C GLY A 122 -0.70 -8.80 -0.14
N PHE A 123 -1.59 -7.99 0.45
CA PHE A 123 -1.24 -6.69 1.00
C PHE A 123 -0.20 -6.78 2.14
N SER A 124 -0.40 -7.67 3.11
CA SER A 124 0.57 -7.91 4.18
C SER A 124 1.92 -8.39 3.64
N SER A 125 1.94 -9.18 2.57
CA SER A 125 3.18 -9.62 1.92
C SER A 125 3.95 -8.44 1.30
N ALA A 126 3.25 -7.43 0.76
CA ALA A 126 3.87 -6.22 0.25
C ALA A 126 4.56 -5.41 1.36
N ILE A 127 3.88 -5.19 2.49
CA ILE A 127 4.47 -4.50 3.64
C ILE A 127 5.69 -5.24 4.17
N ASN A 128 5.59 -6.57 4.31
CA ASN A 128 6.71 -7.40 4.74
C ASN A 128 7.91 -7.29 3.80
N LYS A 129 7.69 -7.33 2.47
CA LYS A 129 8.76 -7.16 1.47
C LYS A 129 9.44 -5.81 1.62
N ILE A 130 8.67 -4.73 1.82
CA ILE A 130 9.24 -3.39 2.03
C ILE A 130 10.14 -3.39 3.27
N GLN A 131 9.58 -3.78 4.42
CA GLN A 131 10.27 -3.63 5.71
C GLN A 131 11.50 -4.53 5.86
N LYS A 132 11.50 -5.70 5.19
CA LYS A 132 12.60 -6.68 5.30
C LYS A 132 13.63 -6.57 4.20
N ASP A 133 13.21 -6.29 2.96
CA ASP A 133 14.05 -6.50 1.79
C ASP A 133 14.39 -5.20 1.05
N MET A 134 13.67 -4.10 1.32
CA MET A 134 13.77 -2.86 0.53
C MET A 134 14.30 -1.66 1.31
N LEU A 135 14.56 -1.83 2.60
CA LEU A 135 15.14 -0.81 3.46
C LEU A 135 16.57 -1.21 3.81
N ASP A 136 17.54 -0.40 3.39
CA ASP A 136 18.96 -0.54 3.72
C ASP A 136 19.24 -0.27 5.21
#